data_AF-A0A821C022-F1
#
_entry.id   AF-A0A821C022-F1
#
_cell.length_a   1.000
_cell.length_b   1.000
_cell.length_c   1.000
_cell.angle_alpha   90.00
_cell.angle_beta   90.00
_cell.angle_gamma   90.00
#
_symmetry.space_group_name_H-M   'P 1'
#
loop_
_entity.id
_entity.type
_entity.pdbx_description
1 polymer ?
#
loop_
_entity_poly.entity_id
_entity_poly.type
_entity_poly.pdbx_seq_one_letter_code
_entity_poly.pdbx_strand_id
1 'polypeptide(L)'
;CDNTAPFSNQSIGVWIRFIGTGGSTLPLSSPGMNLCGSTGTGWYAGSMPSSTGQITNGTACFTWYTSVCRASVSISVANCNSFYIYFLPPAPICMARYCTI
;
A
#
# COMPACT_ATOMS: atom_id res chain seq x y z
N CYS A 1 -11.93 1.09 -9.48
CA CYS A 1 -11.14 0.45 -10.55
C CYS A 1 -10.44 -0.78 -10.02
N ASP A 2 -9.90 -0.74 -8.81
CA ASP A 2 -9.81 -1.94 -8.00
C ASP A 2 -11.22 -2.32 -7.52
N ASN A 3 -11.88 -3.19 -8.29
CA ASN A 3 -13.20 -3.71 -7.96
C ASN A 3 -13.12 -5.10 -7.33
N THR A 4 -11.91 -5.52 -6.95
CA THR A 4 -11.69 -6.81 -6.29
C THR A 4 -11.77 -6.64 -4.78
N ALA A 5 -12.12 -7.71 -4.07
CA ALA A 5 -12.01 -7.70 -2.61
C ALA A 5 -10.55 -7.39 -2.23
N PRO A 6 -10.31 -6.49 -1.27
CA PRO A 6 -11.25 -5.99 -0.26
C PRO A 6 -11.95 -4.66 -0.62
N PHE A 7 -11.75 -4.13 -1.82
CA PHE A 7 -12.24 -2.81 -2.25
C PHE A 7 -13.51 -2.86 -3.13
N SER A 8 -14.10 -4.04 -3.30
CA SER A 8 -15.27 -4.26 -4.17
C SER A 8 -16.42 -3.32 -3.80
N ASN A 9 -16.79 -2.42 -4.72
CA ASN A 9 -17.84 -1.41 -4.56
C ASN A 9 -17.64 -0.44 -3.39
N GLN A 10 -16.39 -0.23 -2.94
CA GLN A 10 -16.06 0.73 -1.88
C GLN A 10 -15.12 1.82 -2.38
N SER A 11 -15.45 3.07 -2.08
CA SER A 11 -14.59 4.25 -2.27
C SER A 11 -13.82 4.63 -0.99
N ILE A 12 -14.11 3.95 0.11
CA ILE A 12 -13.54 4.20 1.44
C ILE A 12 -12.43 3.16 1.69
N GLY A 13 -11.41 3.54 2.45
CA GLY A 13 -10.36 2.63 2.84
C GLY A 13 -10.80 1.55 3.83
N VAL A 14 -10.02 0.48 3.87
CA VAL A 14 -10.23 -0.68 4.74
C VAL A 14 -8.93 -1.06 5.43
N TRP A 15 -9.05 -1.56 6.67
CA TRP A 15 -7.94 -2.12 7.42
C TRP A 15 -7.65 -3.54 6.93
N ILE A 16 -6.44 -3.76 6.44
CA ILE A 16 -6.01 -5.05 5.92
C ILE A 16 -4.66 -5.48 6.49
N ARG A 17 -4.46 -6.78 6.55
CA ARG A 17 -3.16 -7.41 6.83
C ARG A 17 -2.72 -8.17 5.58
N PHE A 18 -1.47 -7.94 5.16
CA PHE A 18 -0.87 -8.75 4.10
C PHE A 18 -0.37 -10.08 4.67
N ILE A 19 -0.72 -11.18 3.99
CA ILE A 19 -0.31 -12.55 4.34
C ILE A 19 0.03 -13.27 3.02
N GLY A 20 1.19 -13.90 2.94
CA GLY A 20 1.58 -14.69 1.77
C GLY A 20 3.09 -14.69 1.51
N THR A 21 3.49 -15.27 0.39
CA THR A 21 4.89 -15.40 -0.04
C THR A 21 5.48 -14.12 -0.62
N GLY A 22 4.62 -13.18 -1.04
CA GLY A 22 5.03 -11.88 -1.56
C GLY A 22 5.39 -10.86 -0.49
N GLY A 23 5.51 -11.27 0.78
CA GLY A 23 5.80 -10.36 1.88
C GLY A 23 4.61 -9.98 2.74
N SER A 24 4.87 -9.19 3.78
CA SER A 24 3.85 -8.76 4.76
C SER A 24 3.82 -7.26 5.00
N THR A 25 4.72 -6.52 4.34
CA THR A 25 4.84 -5.07 4.50
C THR A 25 4.92 -4.38 3.15
N LEU A 26 4.53 -3.11 3.09
CA LEU A 26 4.78 -2.29 1.91
C LEU A 26 6.26 -1.84 1.90
N PRO A 27 6.95 -1.81 0.74
CA PRO A 27 8.30 -1.29 0.66
C PRO A 27 8.33 0.20 0.99
N LEU A 28 9.38 0.64 1.70
CA LEU A 28 9.58 2.04 2.12
C LEU A 28 10.26 2.92 1.06
N SER A 29 10.60 2.31 -0.07
CA SER A 29 11.14 2.98 -1.25
C SER A 29 10.48 2.39 -2.50
N SER A 30 10.49 3.14 -3.60
CA SER A 30 9.93 2.67 -4.86
C SER A 30 10.65 1.40 -5.33
N PRO A 31 9.95 0.26 -5.47
CA PRO A 31 10.55 -0.95 -6.03
C PRO A 31 10.73 -0.87 -7.56
N GLY A 32 10.17 0.16 -8.22
CA GLY A 32 10.13 0.29 -9.68
C GLY A 32 8.71 0.11 -10.23
N MET A 33 8.53 0.15 -11.55
CA MET A 33 7.25 -0.16 -12.22
C MET A 33 7.21 -1.62 -12.69
N ASN A 34 6.03 -2.11 -13.11
CA ASN A 34 5.83 -3.48 -13.61
C ASN A 34 6.13 -4.61 -12.60
N LEU A 35 5.99 -4.31 -11.31
CA LEU A 35 6.15 -5.28 -10.23
C LEU A 35 4.82 -5.58 -9.53
N CYS A 36 4.80 -6.67 -8.76
CA CYS A 36 3.61 -7.11 -8.02
C CYS A 36 2.38 -7.30 -8.94
N GLY A 37 2.63 -7.74 -10.19
CA GLY A 37 1.62 -7.97 -11.22
C GLY A 37 0.97 -6.71 -11.79
N SER A 38 1.44 -5.51 -11.42
CA SER A 38 0.84 -4.22 -11.76
C SER A 38 1.79 -3.36 -12.60
N THR A 39 1.25 -2.45 -13.41
CA THR A 39 2.08 -1.43 -14.09
C THR A 39 2.45 -0.31 -13.12
N GLY A 40 1.48 0.12 -12.29
CA GLY A 40 1.66 1.11 -11.24
C GLY A 40 1.96 0.47 -9.90
N THR A 41 3.23 0.42 -9.51
CA THR A 41 3.60 -0.30 -8.29
C THR A 41 3.54 0.64 -7.08
N GLY A 42 2.67 0.30 -6.14
CA GLY A 42 2.44 1.04 -4.90
C GLY A 42 3.46 0.70 -3.82
N TRP A 43 4.00 1.73 -3.17
CA TRP A 43 4.96 1.65 -2.07
C TRP A 43 4.62 2.69 -0.99
N TYR A 44 5.11 2.49 0.24
CA TYR A 44 4.80 3.39 1.35
C TYR A 44 5.87 4.47 1.51
N ALA A 45 5.50 5.70 1.15
CA ALA A 45 6.31 6.90 1.34
C ALA A 45 6.07 7.48 2.75
N GLY A 46 6.44 6.70 3.77
CA GLY A 46 6.30 7.08 5.17
C GLY A 46 7.21 6.26 6.07
N SER A 47 6.93 6.28 7.38
CA SER A 47 7.69 5.55 8.38
C SER A 47 6.83 4.50 9.07
N MET A 48 7.40 3.33 9.28
CA MET A 48 6.73 2.26 10.02
C MET A 48 6.58 2.64 11.50
N PRO A 49 5.43 2.36 12.12
CA PRO A 49 5.23 2.60 13.55
C PRO A 49 6.18 1.71 14.38
N SER A 50 6.91 2.31 15.30
CA SER A 50 7.94 1.63 16.11
C SER A 50 7.36 0.92 17.32
N SER A 51 6.26 1.44 17.89
CA SER A 51 5.69 0.93 19.15
C SER A 51 4.41 0.15 18.91
N THR A 52 4.21 -0.93 19.65
CA THR A 52 2.95 -1.71 19.63
C THR A 52 1.75 -0.81 19.94
N GLY A 53 0.70 -0.89 19.12
CA GLY A 53 -0.50 -0.06 19.23
C GLY A 53 -0.37 1.33 18.61
N GLN A 54 0.83 1.74 18.17
CA GLN A 54 1.01 3.01 17.49
C GLN A 54 0.45 2.95 16.07
N ILE A 55 -0.23 4.03 15.69
CA ILE A 55 -0.69 4.29 14.32
C ILE A 55 0.12 5.45 13.74
N THR A 56 0.69 5.27 12.55
CA THR A 56 1.32 6.33 11.77
C THR A 56 0.49 6.61 10.52
N ASN A 57 0.36 7.89 10.17
CA ASN A 57 -0.24 8.31 8.91
C ASN A 57 0.87 8.59 7.91
N GLY A 58 0.62 8.30 6.64
CA GLY A 58 1.53 8.66 5.57
C GLY A 58 0.86 8.51 4.21
N THR A 59 1.69 8.30 3.20
CA THR A 59 1.25 8.31 1.81
C THR A 59 1.71 7.04 1.13
N ALA A 60 0.81 6.34 0.46
CA ALA A 60 1.21 5.36 -0.53
C ALA A 60 1.43 6.08 -1.87
N CYS A 61 2.62 5.91 -2.44
CA CYS A 61 2.98 6.41 -3.75
C CYS A 61 2.93 5.28 -4.77
N PHE A 62 2.52 5.60 -6.00
CA PHE A 62 2.51 4.65 -7.11
C PHE A 62 3.54 5.07 -8.16
N THR A 63 4.55 4.23 -8.33
CA THR A 63 5.59 4.42 -9.34
C THR A 63 5.03 4.08 -10.72
N TRP A 64 5.13 5.03 -11.65
CA TRP A 64 4.67 4.86 -13.02
C TRP A 64 5.46 5.76 -13.98
N TYR A 65 5.81 5.23 -15.16
CA TYR A 65 6.64 5.90 -16.16
C TYR A 65 7.97 6.32 -15.53
N THR A 66 8.31 7.60 -15.61
CA THR A 66 9.55 8.17 -15.05
C THR A 66 9.37 8.72 -13.64
N SER A 67 8.15 8.70 -13.07
CA SER A 67 7.89 9.23 -11.73
C SER A 67 7.74 8.10 -10.71
N VAL A 68 8.51 8.21 -9.62
CA VAL A 68 8.42 7.32 -8.45
C VAL A 68 7.16 7.57 -7.60
N CYS A 69 6.41 8.64 -7.86
CA CYS A 69 5.14 8.92 -7.20
C CYS A 69 4.22 9.66 -8.17
N ARG A 70 3.77 8.97 -9.23
CA ARG A 70 2.91 9.55 -10.26
C ARG A 70 1.50 9.80 -9.74
N ALA A 71 1.02 8.92 -8.88
CA ALA A 71 -0.20 9.07 -8.12
C ALA A 71 0.06 8.66 -6.67
N SER A 72 -0.82 9.11 -5.79
CA SER A 72 -0.70 8.81 -4.38
C SER A 72 -2.05 8.84 -3.67
N VAL A 73 -2.09 8.20 -2.51
CA VAL A 73 -3.23 8.20 -1.60
C VAL A 73 -2.74 8.23 -0.16
N SER A 74 -3.51 8.86 0.72
CA SER A 74 -3.25 8.82 2.15
C SER A 74 -3.58 7.44 2.71
N ILE A 75 -2.72 6.94 3.59
CA ILE A 75 -2.88 5.65 4.27
C ILE A 75 -2.51 5.78 5.74
N SER A 76 -2.92 4.79 6.54
CA SER A 76 -2.47 4.64 7.92
C SER A 76 -1.87 3.25 8.12
N VAL A 77 -0.88 3.14 9.00
CA VAL A 77 -0.22 1.88 9.35
C VAL A 77 -0.28 1.72 10.86
N ALA A 78 -0.64 0.54 11.35
CA ALA A 78 -0.63 0.23 12.78
C ALA A 78 0.31 -0.94 13.09
N ASN A 79 1.06 -0.84 14.17
CA ASN A 79 1.93 -1.91 14.67
C ASN A 79 1.14 -2.80 15.65
N CYS A 80 0.91 -4.06 15.27
CA CYS A 80 0.24 -5.06 16.11
C CYS A 80 1.24 -6.00 16.80
N ASN A 81 2.42 -5.50 17.16
CA ASN A 81 3.57 -6.22 17.75
C ASN A 81 4.30 -7.14 16.77
N SER A 82 3.63 -8.17 16.25
CA SER A 82 4.25 -9.19 15.38
C SER A 82 3.96 -9.01 13.89
N PHE A 83 3.08 -8.08 13.54
CA PHE A 83 2.71 -7.75 12.17
C PHE A 83 2.20 -6.31 12.09
N TYR A 84 2.06 -5.83 10.86
CA TYR A 84 1.47 -4.54 10.55
C TYR A 84 0.13 -4.71 9.86
N ILE A 85 -0.77 -3.77 10.14
CA ILE A 85 -2.02 -3.62 9.38
C ILE A 85 -2.06 -2.23 8.76
N TYR A 86 -2.71 -2.15 7.62
CA TYR A 86 -2.73 -0.97 6.77
C TYR A 86 -4.17 -0.55 6.52
N PHE A 87 -4.48 0.72 6.75
CA PHE A 87 -5.70 1.33 6.25
C PHE A 87 -5.44 1.84 4.84
N LEU A 88 -5.93 1.12 3.85
CA LEU A 88 -5.68 1.43 2.44
C LEU A 88 -6.99 1.78 1.75
N PRO A 89 -7.06 2.86 0.96
CA PRO A 89 -8.12 3.06 -0.02
C PRO A 89 -7.88 2.19 -1.28
N PRO A 90 -8.85 2.11 -2.20
CA PRO A 90 -8.61 1.55 -3.52
C PRO A 90 -7.48 2.30 -4.22
N ALA A 91 -6.67 1.59 -5.01
CA ALA A 91 -5.63 2.25 -5.80
C ALA A 91 -6.27 3.29 -6.76
N PRO A 92 -5.70 4.49 -6.90
CA PRO A 92 -6.32 5.60 -7.65
C PRO A 92 -6.27 5.39 -9.17
N ILE A 93 -5.52 4.39 -9.66
CA ILE A 93 -5.34 4.07 -11.09
C ILE A 93 -5.65 2.58 -11.31
N CYS A 94 -6.35 2.26 -12.40
CA CYS A 94 -6.84 0.90 -12.67
C CYS A 94 -5.76 -0.19 -12.74
N MET A 95 -4.57 0.12 -13.26
CA MET A 95 -3.48 -0.86 -13.36
C MET A 95 -2.41 -0.66 -12.27
N ALA A 96 -2.78 0.02 -11.18
CA ALA A 96 -1.94 0.17 -10.00
C ALA A 96 -2.34 -0.83 -8.91
N ARG A 97 -1.36 -1.36 -8.18
CA ARG A 97 -1.58 -2.23 -7.01
C ARG A 97 -0.56 -1.93 -5.93
N TYR A 98 -0.92 -2.17 -4.68
CA TYR A 98 0.01 -2.13 -3.56
C TYR A 98 0.97 -3.32 -3.63
N CYS A 99 2.27 -3.06 -3.56
CA CYS A 99 3.29 -4.11 -3.61
C CYS A 99 3.74 -4.45 -2.19
N THR A 100 3.98 -5.73 -1.94
CA THR A 100 4.44 -6.22 -0.65
C THR A 100 5.86 -6.77 -0.75
N ILE A 101 6.59 -6.72 0.35
CA ILE A 101 7.90 -7.32 0.59
C ILE A 101 7.98 -7.98 1.97
#